data_AF-A0A4Y2CWI9-F1
#
_entry.id   AF-A0A4Y2CWI9-F1
#
_cell.length_a   1.000
_cell.length_b   1.000
_cell.length_c   1.000
_cell.angle_alpha   90.00
_cell.angle_beta   90.00
_cell.angle_gamma   90.00
#
_symmetry.space_group_name_H-M   'P 1'
#
loop_
_entity.id
_entity.type
_entity.pdbx_description
1 polymer ?
#
loop_
_entity_poly.entity_id
_entity_poly.type
_entity_poly.pdbx_seq_one_letter_code
_entity_poly.pdbx_strand_id
1 'polypeptide(L)'
;MIETSSENFNFEAEDYRELIDWQNWEKTEPPLSMGISDETLKQIVVDGAPSEAFDFQNYPCPTHSVERCVKLVTEASAAVCDAIRRDGFIRVRLESRQLMP
;
A
#
# COMPACT_ATOMS: atom_id res chain seq x y z
N MET A 1 5.88 16.06 -14.72
CA MET A 1 6.36 16.53 -13.41
C MET A 1 5.27 16.18 -12.43
N ILE A 2 5.51 15.24 -11.51
CA ILE A 2 4.58 14.98 -10.42
C ILE A 2 4.85 16.13 -9.45
N GLU A 3 3.94 17.11 -9.38
CA GLU A 3 3.99 18.13 -8.33
C GLU A 3 3.84 17.39 -7.00
N THR A 4 4.94 17.23 -6.29
CA THR A 4 4.89 16.87 -4.88
C THR A 4 4.51 18.14 -4.13
N SER A 5 3.21 18.39 -4.02
CA SER A 5 2.67 19.36 -3.07
C SER A 5 3.25 19.03 -1.69
N SER A 6 3.83 20.00 -1.01
CA SER A 6 4.36 19.79 0.34
C SER A 6 3.18 19.58 1.29
N GLU A 7 2.84 18.32 1.56
CA GLU A 7 1.68 17.94 2.35
C GLU A 7 1.89 18.30 3.83
N ASN A 8 0.96 19.07 4.40
CA ASN A 8 1.01 19.50 5.80
C ASN A 8 0.29 18.47 6.68
N PHE A 9 1.03 17.45 7.13
CA PHE A 9 0.49 16.41 8.01
C PHE A 9 0.57 16.81 9.48
N ASN A 10 -0.47 16.49 10.24
CA ASN A 10 -0.48 16.66 11.69
C ASN A 10 0.21 15.48 12.39
N PHE A 11 1.51 15.60 12.67
CA PHE A 11 2.28 14.54 13.34
C PHE A 11 1.90 14.32 14.82
N GLU A 12 1.08 15.19 15.41
CA GLU A 12 0.58 15.06 16.78
C GLU A 12 -0.79 14.34 16.85
N ALA A 13 -1.32 13.90 15.71
CA ALA A 13 -2.61 13.22 15.63
C ALA A 13 -2.63 11.91 16.43
N GLU A 14 -3.68 11.71 17.25
CA GLU A 14 -3.92 10.45 17.95
C GLU A 14 -4.71 9.44 17.10
N ASP A 15 -5.46 9.92 16.10
CA ASP A 15 -6.23 9.14 15.15
C ASP A 15 -5.83 9.50 13.70
N TYR A 16 -5.79 8.50 12.81
CA TYR A 16 -5.49 8.68 11.38
C TYR A 16 -6.43 9.68 10.69
N ARG A 17 -7.64 9.89 11.20
CA ARG A 17 -8.60 10.88 10.68
C ARG A 17 -8.13 12.31 10.88
N GLU A 18 -7.32 12.56 11.90
CA GLU A 18 -6.81 13.89 12.28
C GLU A 18 -5.46 14.20 11.65
N LEU A 19 -4.87 13.23 10.95
CA LEU A 19 -3.57 13.36 10.28
C LEU A 19 -3.62 14.40 9.15
N ILE A 20 -4.81 14.57 8.54
CA ILE A 20 -5.05 15.45 7.39
C ILE A 20 -6.23 16.37 7.72
N ASP A 21 -6.07 17.67 7.45
CA ASP A 21 -7.18 18.62 7.48
C ASP A 21 -8.07 18.43 6.25
N TRP A 22 -9.07 17.56 6.38
CA TRP A 22 -10.03 17.26 5.31
C TRP A 22 -10.88 18.46 4.85
N GLN A 23 -10.99 19.52 5.67
CA GLN A 23 -11.76 20.71 5.29
C GLN A 23 -10.94 21.63 4.40
N ASN A 24 -9.65 21.74 4.65
CA ASN A 24 -8.72 22.59 3.90
C ASN A 24 -7.92 21.83 2.83
N TRP A 25 -8.12 20.52 2.70
CA TRP A 25 -7.43 19.70 1.71
C TRP A 25 -7.90 20.02 0.28
N GLU A 26 -6.94 20.20 -0.62
CA GLU A 26 -7.20 20.37 -2.05
C GLU A 26 -7.78 19.08 -2.64
N LYS A 27 -9.08 19.11 -2.97
CA LYS A 27 -9.76 17.96 -3.57
C LYS A 27 -9.40 17.88 -5.04
N THR A 28 -8.54 16.93 -5.37
CA THR A 28 -8.20 16.61 -6.76
C THR A 28 -9.13 15.51 -7.29
N GLU A 29 -9.46 15.58 -8.57
CA GLU A 29 -10.24 14.53 -9.23
C GLU A 29 -9.46 13.20 -9.25
N PRO A 30 -10.07 12.07 -8.89
CA PRO A 30 -9.43 10.76 -8.97
C PRO A 30 -8.94 10.46 -10.40
N PRO A 31 -7.75 9.87 -10.57
CA PRO A 31 -7.23 9.47 -11.89
C PRO A 31 -8.20 8.61 -12.71
N LEU A 32 -9.05 7.83 -12.03
CA LEU A 32 -10.04 6.95 -12.66
C LEU A 32 -11.22 7.72 -13.27
N SER A 33 -11.63 8.85 -12.67
CA SER A 33 -12.74 9.66 -13.19
C SER A 33 -12.26 10.86 -13.98
N MET A 34 -10.96 11.15 -13.98
CA MET A 34 -10.35 12.31 -14.60
C MET A 34 -10.82 12.49 -16.06
N GLY A 35 -11.58 13.58 -16.30
CA GLY A 35 -12.11 13.91 -17.63
C GLY A 35 -13.43 13.23 -18.01
N ILE A 36 -14.07 12.50 -17.09
CA ILE A 36 -15.42 11.95 -17.26
C ILE A 36 -16.44 12.95 -16.71
N SER A 37 -17.53 13.21 -17.45
CA SER A 37 -18.58 14.12 -16.98
C SER A 37 -19.42 13.52 -15.86
N ASP A 38 -19.95 14.38 -14.98
CA ASP A 38 -20.86 13.99 -13.90
C ASP A 38 -22.10 13.25 -14.42
N GLU A 39 -22.62 13.63 -15.59
CA GLU A 39 -23.75 12.96 -16.23
C GLU A 39 -23.39 11.52 -16.64
N THR A 40 -22.21 11.33 -17.21
CA THR A 40 -21.69 10.01 -17.56
C THR A 40 -21.46 9.16 -16.31
N LEU A 41 -20.90 9.73 -15.25
CA LEU A 41 -20.73 9.04 -13.96
C LEU A 41 -22.08 8.60 -13.37
N LYS A 42 -23.10 9.46 -13.40
CA LYS A 42 -24.46 9.11 -12.96
C LYS A 42 -25.06 7.99 -13.80
N GLN A 43 -24.85 8.01 -15.12
CA GLN A 43 -25.36 6.96 -16.01
C GLN A 43 -24.69 5.62 -15.72
N ILE A 44 -23.37 5.61 -15.48
CA ILE A 44 -22.62 4.40 -15.10
C ILE A 44 -23.14 3.78 -13.80
N VAL A 45 -23.51 4.60 -12.81
CA VAL A 45 -24.07 4.10 -11.54
C VAL A 45 -25.43 3.42 -11.75
N VAL A 46 -26.23 3.90 -12.69
CA VAL A 46 -27.58 3.40 -12.96
C VAL A 46 -27.57 2.18 -13.89
N ASP A 47 -26.83 2.26 -14.99
CA ASP A 47 -26.84 1.26 -16.07
C ASP A 47 -25.72 0.21 -15.93
N GLY A 48 -24.77 0.45 -15.02
CA GLY A 48 -23.51 -0.28 -14.95
C GLY A 48 -22.45 0.33 -15.88
N ALA A 49 -21.19 0.16 -15.50
CA ALA A 49 -20.08 0.67 -16.30
C ALA A 49 -19.91 -0.15 -17.59
N PRO A 50 -19.94 0.47 -18.78
CA PRO A 50 -19.37 -0.14 -19.97
C PRO A 50 -17.89 -0.46 -19.71
N SER A 51 -17.38 -1.59 -20.21
CA SER A 51 -15.96 -1.97 -20.07
C SER A 51 -14.98 -0.91 -20.61
N GLU A 52 -15.47 -0.01 -21.46
CA GLU A 52 -14.72 1.06 -22.14
C GLU A 52 -14.81 2.42 -21.43
N ALA A 53 -15.74 2.59 -20.48
CA ALA A 53 -15.97 3.88 -19.81
C ALA A 53 -14.88 4.22 -18.78
N PHE A 54 -14.18 3.19 -18.28
CA PHE A 54 -13.03 3.34 -17.42
C PHE A 54 -11.86 2.57 -18.02
N ASP A 55 -10.74 3.25 -18.23
CA ASP A 55 -9.47 2.59 -18.48
C ASP A 55 -8.94 2.06 -17.14
N PHE A 56 -9.48 0.92 -16.72
CA PHE A 56 -8.87 0.17 -15.63
C PHE A 56 -7.55 -0.38 -16.16
N GLN A 57 -6.47 0.38 -15.92
CA GLN A 57 -5.12 -0.15 -16.05
C GLN A 57 -5.07 -1.50 -15.35
N ASN A 58 -4.44 -2.50 -15.98
CA ASN A 58 -4.18 -3.78 -15.35
C ASN A 58 -3.21 -3.57 -14.18
N TYR A 59 -3.74 -3.11 -13.06
CA TYR A 59 -3.02 -3.09 -11.81
C TYR A 59 -2.71 -4.54 -11.48
N PRO A 60 -1.44 -4.88 -11.21
CA PRO A 60 -1.10 -6.23 -10.80
C PRO A 60 -1.87 -6.55 -9.51
N CYS A 61 -2.95 -7.32 -9.65
CA CYS A 61 -3.61 -7.96 -8.53
C CYS A 61 -2.55 -8.82 -7.82
N PRO A 62 -2.49 -8.83 -6.48
CA PRO A 62 -1.59 -9.71 -5.75
C PRO A 62 -1.76 -11.14 -6.27
N THR A 63 -0.76 -11.62 -7.02
CA THR A 63 -0.79 -12.99 -7.51
C THR A 63 -0.64 -13.92 -6.31
N HIS A 64 -1.06 -15.18 -6.43
CA HIS A 64 -0.78 -16.20 -5.41
C HIS A 64 0.71 -16.25 -5.01
N SER A 65 1.63 -15.88 -5.91
CA SER A 65 3.06 -15.77 -5.61
C SER A 65 3.37 -14.62 -4.65
N VAL A 66 2.74 -13.45 -4.83
CA VAL A 66 2.90 -12.29 -3.94
C VAL A 66 2.35 -12.63 -2.56
N GLU A 67 1.16 -13.23 -2.48
CA GLU A 67 0.56 -13.64 -1.20
C GLU A 67 1.47 -14.61 -0.42
N ARG A 68 2.01 -15.63 -1.10
CA ARG A 68 2.95 -16.58 -0.50
C ARG A 68 4.24 -15.89 -0.04
N CYS A 69 4.77 -14.97 -0.84
CA CYS A 69 5.97 -14.21 -0.49
C CYS A 69 5.73 -13.36 0.77
N VAL A 70 4.64 -12.59 0.81
CA VAL A 70 4.27 -11.77 1.98
C VAL A 70 4.13 -12.62 3.23
N LYS A 71 3.47 -13.80 3.12
CA LYS A 71 3.36 -14.74 4.25
C LYS A 71 4.73 -15.21 4.74
N LEU A 72 5.60 -15.69 3.84
CA LEU A 72 6.94 -16.17 4.21
C LEU A 72 7.79 -15.07 4.85
N VAL A 73 7.78 -13.86 4.28
CA VAL A 73 8.51 -12.71 4.83
C VAL A 73 7.97 -12.34 6.21
N THR A 74 6.66 -12.39 6.40
CA THR A 74 6.02 -12.08 7.69
C THR A 74 6.39 -13.11 8.75
N GLU A 75 6.31 -14.41 8.43
CA GLU A 75 6.69 -15.51 9.34
C GLU A 75 8.19 -15.43 9.70
N ALA A 76 9.06 -15.19 8.72
CA ALA A 76 10.49 -15.03 8.95
C ALA A 76 10.80 -13.80 9.82
N SER A 77 10.13 -12.68 9.58
CA SER A 77 10.32 -11.45 10.37
C SER A 77 9.81 -11.61 11.80
N ALA A 78 8.66 -12.25 11.97
CA ALA A 78 8.09 -12.54 13.29
C ALA A 78 9.03 -13.43 14.13
N ALA A 79 9.71 -14.39 13.51
CA ALA A 79 10.66 -15.26 14.20
C ALA A 79 11.87 -14.51 14.81
N VAL A 80 12.21 -13.31 14.31
CA VAL A 80 13.38 -12.52 14.75
C VAL A 80 13.01 -11.13 15.30
N CYS A 81 11.72 -10.89 15.55
CA CYS A 81 11.22 -9.59 15.98
C CYS A 81 11.78 -9.18 17.36
N ASP A 82 11.88 -10.13 18.30
CA ASP A 82 12.39 -9.88 19.65
C ASP A 82 13.92 -9.87 19.70
N ALA A 83 14.50 -9.02 20.55
CA ALA A 83 15.96 -8.89 20.70
C ALA A 83 16.64 -10.22 21.05
N ILE A 84 16.06 -11.01 21.95
CA ILE A 84 16.60 -12.33 22.35
C ILE A 84 16.53 -13.34 21.20
N ARG A 85 15.40 -13.40 20.49
CA ARG A 85 15.23 -14.31 19.35
C ARG A 85 16.19 -13.96 18.21
N ARG A 86 16.37 -12.66 17.96
CA ARG A 86 17.31 -12.15 16.97
C ARG A 86 18.75 -12.51 17.30
N ASP A 87 19.17 -12.28 18.54
CA ASP A 87 20.53 -12.63 19.00
C ASP A 87 20.81 -14.13 18.84
N GLY A 88 19.86 -14.97 19.28
CA GLY A 88 19.94 -16.42 19.09
C GLY A 88 20.04 -16.83 17.62
N PHE A 89 19.23 -16.23 16.74
CA PHE A 89 19.27 -16.48 15.30
C PHE A 89 20.63 -16.10 14.68
N ILE A 90 21.20 -14.94 15.07
CA ILE A 90 22.50 -14.47 14.58
C ILE A 90 23.61 -15.43 15.00
N ARG A 91 23.67 -15.81 16.28
CA ARG A 91 24.72 -16.72 16.78
C ARG A 91 24.69 -18.07 16.08
N VAL A 92 23.51 -18.70 15.96
CA VAL A 92 23.35 -19.97 15.24
C VAL A 92 23.78 -19.83 13.77
N ARG A 93 23.46 -18.71 13.12
CA ARG A 93 23.87 -18.48 11.73
C ARG A 93 25.38 -18.31 11.58
N LEU A 94 26.05 -17.65 12.52
CA LEU A 94 27.51 -17.50 12.54
C LEU A 94 28.20 -18.85 12.70
N GLU A 95 27.75 -19.68 13.64
CA GLU A 95 28.28 -21.04 13.86
C GLU A 95 28.07 -21.92 12.62
N SER A 96 26.88 -21.89 12.03
CA SER A 96 26.58 -22.63 10.79
C SER A 96 27.48 -22.23 9.63
N ARG A 97 27.83 -20.94 9.49
CA ARG A 97 28.74 -20.45 8.45
C ARG A 97 30.19 -20.88 8.69
N GLN A 98 30.61 -21.05 9.93
CA GLN A 98 31.95 -21.57 10.27
C GLN A 98 32.08 -23.07 9.95
N LEU A 99 30.97 -23.81 9.97
CA LEU A 99 30.92 -25.25 9.66
C LEU A 99 30.80 -25.57 8.16
N MET A 100 30.47 -24.58 7.33
CA MET A 100 30.47 -24.75 5.87
C MET A 100 31.84 -24.34 5.32
N PRO A 101 32.61 -25.27 4.72
CA PRO A 101 33.93 -24.98 4.15
C PRO A 101 33.89 -24.06 2.93
#